data_AF-A0A2M9ZBV0-F1
#
_entry.id   AF-A0A2M9ZBV0-F1
#
_cell.length_a   1.000
_cell.length_b   1.000
_cell.length_c   1.000
_cell.angle_alpha   90.00
_cell.angle_beta   90.00
_cell.angle_gamma   90.00
#
_symmetry.space_group_name_H-M   'P 1'
#
loop_
_entity.id
_entity.type
_entity.pdbx_description
1 polymer ?
#
loop_
_entity_poly.entity_id
_entity_poly.type
_entity_poly.pdbx_seq_one_letter_code
_entity_poly.pdbx_strand_id
1 'polypeptide(L)'
;MVGEMEENFEQKIERALNGEKNEYSSSLQSLSHLLSKPLTHSSEFESFEAIYQKASRPTILTLSKPVFYGLSAAAVLFIGFVSFYTLQKRQPANSQESGIEISKIFGKGYLLSNEEKLLSLNEGETVGLGQILRTDKNSQLFLNVSKGEAIAMEGETELEILKDSKQSFRLRRGGILVHLHKNLKKEEFRIFTTVGTVEVRGTKFEVREKDGEGTVVAVLEGRVATKGLHESDRGEQVLEPGQKIRMESKGFQRSFLTSSELGDLNQKFKGIQVDEIPRNTEKSFDNKEDLYREYQRFEKVVLASGESYEGVIVDMDEKFMYLQTLKNEIKIPRDLVLEVIQLR
;
A
#
# COMPACT_ATOMS: atom_id res chain seq x y z
N MET A 1 -40.22 21.66 9.56
CA MET A 1 -38.95 21.93 8.84
C MET A 1 -38.69 20.94 7.69
N VAL A 2 -39.72 20.36 7.07
CA VAL A 2 -39.57 19.54 5.83
C VAL A 2 -40.28 20.21 4.66
N GLY A 3 -41.38 20.95 4.89
CA GLY A 3 -42.09 21.67 3.83
C GLY A 3 -41.37 22.87 3.21
N GLU A 4 -40.46 23.56 3.91
CA GLU A 4 -39.73 24.71 3.35
C GLU A 4 -38.61 24.31 2.36
N MET A 5 -38.15 23.06 2.38
CA MET A 5 -37.11 22.59 1.45
C MET A 5 -37.68 22.12 0.11
N GLU A 6 -38.88 21.54 0.09
CA GLU A 6 -39.53 21.09 -1.14
C GLU A 6 -40.04 22.27 -1.98
N GLU A 7 -40.63 23.30 -1.37
CA GLU A 7 -41.05 24.53 -2.07
C GLU A 7 -39.89 25.24 -2.81
N ASN A 8 -38.67 25.14 -2.28
CA ASN A 8 -37.49 25.77 -2.85
C ASN A 8 -36.94 25.00 -4.08
N PHE A 9 -37.21 23.70 -4.17
CA PHE A 9 -36.73 22.87 -5.27
C PHE A 9 -37.68 22.94 -6.48
N GLU A 10 -38.99 22.90 -6.25
CA GLU A 10 -39.99 23.04 -7.33
C GLU A 10 -39.89 24.40 -8.02
N GLN A 11 -39.72 25.49 -7.26
CA GLN A 11 -39.52 26.83 -7.83
C GLN A 11 -38.23 26.95 -8.67
N LYS A 12 -37.17 26.22 -8.30
CA LYS A 12 -35.92 26.18 -9.09
C LYS A 12 -36.10 25.45 -10.42
N ILE A 13 -36.92 24.40 -10.44
CA ILE A 13 -37.23 23.65 -11.67
C ILE A 13 -38.09 24.49 -12.61
N GLU A 14 -39.11 25.18 -12.11
CA GLU A 14 -39.93 26.07 -12.95
C GLU A 14 -39.11 27.22 -13.57
N ARG A 15 -38.19 27.83 -12.82
CA ARG A 15 -37.29 28.88 -13.35
C ARG A 15 -36.36 28.36 -14.44
N ALA A 16 -35.85 27.13 -14.30
CA ALA A 16 -35.04 26.50 -15.32
C ALA A 16 -35.83 26.19 -16.60
N LEU A 17 -37.10 25.77 -16.48
CA LEU A 17 -38.01 25.52 -17.61
C LEU A 17 -38.40 26.81 -18.34
N ASN A 18 -38.51 27.93 -17.62
CA ASN A 18 -38.80 29.26 -18.19
C ASN A 18 -37.55 29.96 -18.78
N GLY A 19 -36.39 29.29 -18.83
CA GLY A 19 -35.19 29.78 -19.48
C GLY A 19 -34.33 30.74 -18.64
N GLU A 20 -34.56 30.82 -17.33
CA GLU A 20 -33.69 31.58 -16.43
C GLU A 20 -32.35 30.84 -16.21
N LYS A 21 -31.26 31.60 -16.20
CA LYS A 21 -29.91 31.07 -16.02
C LYS A 21 -29.74 30.52 -14.60
N ASN A 22 -29.58 29.21 -14.47
CA ASN A 22 -29.21 28.55 -13.22
C ASN A 22 -27.69 28.38 -13.08
N GLU A 23 -27.25 27.90 -11.92
CA GLU A 23 -25.83 27.66 -11.57
C GLU A 23 -25.11 26.67 -12.50
N TYR A 24 -25.83 25.90 -13.31
CA TYR A 24 -25.30 24.95 -14.29
C TYR A 24 -25.37 25.45 -15.74
N SER A 25 -25.92 26.64 -15.98
CA SER A 25 -26.07 27.19 -17.33
C SER A 25 -24.73 27.58 -17.98
N SER A 26 -23.75 28.00 -17.18
CA SER A 26 -22.41 28.39 -17.64
C SER A 26 -21.56 27.18 -18.09
N SER A 27 -21.68 26.05 -17.39
CA SER A 27 -20.99 24.81 -17.74
C SER A 27 -21.58 24.18 -19.00
N LEU A 28 -22.91 24.21 -19.18
CA LEU A 28 -23.57 23.74 -20.39
C LEU A 28 -23.22 24.59 -21.63
N GLN A 29 -23.13 25.92 -21.49
CA GLN A 29 -22.66 26.79 -22.58
C GLN A 29 -21.21 26.56 -22.96
N SER A 30 -20.34 26.27 -21.99
CA SER A 30 -18.94 25.94 -22.25
C SER A 30 -18.80 24.62 -23.02
N LEU A 31 -19.65 23.64 -22.67
CA LEU A 31 -19.66 22.33 -23.31
C LEU A 31 -20.24 22.39 -24.73
N SER A 32 -21.30 23.18 -24.96
CA SER A 32 -21.82 23.41 -26.31
C SER A 32 -20.83 24.16 -27.20
N HIS A 33 -20.07 25.10 -26.64
CA HIS A 33 -19.00 25.81 -27.35
C HIS A 33 -17.80 24.90 -27.70
N LEU A 34 -17.51 23.88 -26.91
CA LEU A 34 -16.47 22.89 -27.24
C LEU A 34 -16.95 21.89 -28.30
N LEU A 35 -18.22 21.49 -28.25
CA LEU A 35 -18.83 20.58 -29.22
C LEU A 35 -19.14 21.24 -30.57
N SER A 36 -19.28 22.57 -30.61
CA SER A 36 -19.52 23.30 -31.86
C SER A 36 -18.24 23.59 -32.67
N LYS A 37 -17.06 23.21 -32.19
CA LYS A 37 -15.82 23.29 -32.97
C LYS A 37 -15.79 22.18 -34.02
N PRO A 38 -15.78 22.50 -35.33
CA PRO A 38 -15.70 21.49 -36.37
C PRO A 38 -14.34 20.75 -36.30
N LEU A 39 -14.38 19.43 -36.13
CA LEU A 39 -13.22 18.56 -36.33
C LEU A 39 -12.97 18.40 -37.83
N THR A 40 -12.39 19.42 -38.44
CA THR A 40 -11.77 19.31 -39.77
C THR A 40 -10.33 19.78 -39.65
N HIS A 41 -9.43 18.84 -39.37
CA HIS A 41 -8.02 19.03 -39.67
C HIS A 41 -7.80 18.55 -41.10
N SER A 42 -7.99 19.46 -42.06
CA SER A 42 -7.57 19.25 -43.44
C SER A 42 -6.04 19.34 -43.46
N SER A 43 -5.37 18.19 -43.66
CA SER A 43 -3.95 18.16 -43.96
C SER A 43 -3.73 18.80 -45.33
N GLU A 44 -3.32 20.07 -45.37
CA GLU A 44 -2.68 20.63 -46.56
C GLU A 44 -1.32 19.95 -46.70
N PHE A 45 -1.24 18.95 -47.57
CA PHE A 45 0.03 18.40 -48.02
C PHE A 45 0.77 19.48 -48.82
N GLU A 46 1.87 20.01 -48.28
CA GLU A 46 2.81 20.80 -49.08
C GLU A 46 3.26 19.96 -50.28
N SER A 47 3.12 20.50 -51.49
CA SER A 47 3.50 19.77 -52.70
C SER A 47 5.00 19.54 -52.73
N PHE A 48 5.41 18.36 -53.19
CA PHE A 48 6.81 17.94 -53.30
C PHE A 48 7.70 18.96 -54.02
N GLU A 49 7.12 19.72 -54.96
CA GLU A 49 7.79 20.75 -55.74
C GLU A 49 8.18 21.99 -54.92
N ALA A 50 7.38 22.35 -53.90
CA ALA A 50 7.71 23.42 -52.96
C ALA A 50 8.90 23.03 -52.06
N ILE A 51 8.97 21.77 -51.67
CA ILE A 51 10.09 21.22 -50.87
C ILE A 51 11.37 21.19 -51.72
N TYR A 52 11.28 20.79 -53.00
CA TYR A 52 12.43 20.69 -53.90
C TYR A 52 13.02 22.06 -54.28
N GLN A 53 12.20 23.10 -54.45
CA GLN A 53 12.68 24.47 -54.69
C GLN A 53 13.36 25.09 -53.46
N LYS A 54 12.96 24.70 -52.25
CA LYS A 54 13.56 25.20 -51.02
C LYS A 54 14.95 24.60 -50.76
N ALA A 55 15.19 23.37 -51.21
CA ALA A 55 16.47 22.66 -51.07
C ALA A 55 17.52 23.06 -52.12
N SER A 56 17.13 23.67 -53.25
CA SER A 56 18.02 23.96 -54.38
C SER A 56 18.71 25.34 -54.35
N ARG A 57 18.58 26.10 -53.25
CA ARG A 57 19.34 27.34 -53.03
C ARG A 57 20.41 27.16 -51.93
N PRO A 58 21.65 26.76 -52.28
CA PRO A 58 22.73 26.78 -51.31
C PRO A 58 23.21 28.23 -51.12
N THR A 59 22.78 28.88 -50.04
CA THR A 59 23.41 30.13 -49.58
C THR A 59 24.75 29.77 -48.92
N ILE A 60 25.82 29.76 -49.70
CA ILE A 60 27.17 29.52 -49.18
C ILE A 60 27.66 30.84 -48.54
N LEU A 61 27.60 30.94 -47.22
CA LEU A 61 28.29 31.98 -46.47
C LEU A 61 29.74 31.54 -46.24
N THR A 62 30.66 32.05 -47.06
CA THR A 62 32.09 31.91 -46.81
C THR A 62 32.52 32.93 -45.76
N LEU A 63 32.77 32.47 -44.52
CA LEU A 63 33.24 33.34 -43.45
C LEU A 63 34.73 33.07 -43.19
N SER A 64 35.56 34.07 -43.50
CA SER A 64 37.01 34.01 -43.37
C SER A 64 37.51 34.57 -42.03
N LYS A 65 38.44 33.82 -41.40
CA LYS A 65 39.42 34.18 -40.34
C LYS A 65 38.99 34.17 -38.85
N PRO A 66 39.95 33.91 -37.93
CA PRO A 66 39.73 33.11 -36.73
C PRO A 66 39.69 33.95 -35.46
N VAL A 67 38.48 34.24 -34.96
CA VAL A 67 38.30 34.82 -33.60
C VAL A 67 37.22 34.08 -32.80
N PHE A 68 36.52 33.10 -33.39
CA PHE A 68 35.38 32.44 -32.74
C PHE A 68 35.70 31.23 -31.84
N TYR A 69 36.95 30.79 -31.75
CA TYR A 69 37.30 29.64 -30.90
C TYR A 69 37.21 29.93 -29.39
N GLY A 70 37.20 31.20 -28.97
CA GLY A 70 37.04 31.58 -27.56
C GLY A 70 35.60 31.45 -27.02
N LEU A 71 34.59 31.71 -27.85
CA LEU A 71 33.18 31.66 -27.43
C LEU A 71 32.59 30.24 -27.48
N SER A 72 33.14 29.36 -28.33
CA SER A 72 32.67 27.98 -28.44
C SER A 72 33.07 27.12 -27.22
N ALA A 73 34.28 27.33 -26.67
CA ALA A 73 34.73 26.59 -25.50
C ALA A 73 33.89 26.89 -24.23
N ALA A 74 33.52 28.16 -24.02
CA ALA A 74 32.67 28.56 -22.90
C ALA A 74 31.25 27.97 -23.01
N ALA A 75 30.67 27.94 -24.21
CA ALA A 75 29.35 27.34 -24.44
C ALA A 75 29.36 25.81 -24.24
N VAL A 76 30.42 25.11 -24.69
CA VAL A 76 30.56 23.66 -24.47
C VAL A 76 30.74 23.34 -22.98
N LEU A 77 31.51 24.14 -22.24
CA LEU A 77 31.63 23.99 -20.79
C LEU A 77 30.33 24.32 -20.06
N PHE A 78 29.57 25.32 -20.51
CA PHE A 78 28.28 25.68 -19.91
C PHE A 78 27.20 24.63 -20.20
N ILE A 79 27.14 24.08 -21.41
CA ILE A 79 26.25 22.96 -21.75
C ILE A 79 26.67 21.71 -20.98
N GLY A 80 27.97 21.42 -20.87
CA GLY A 80 28.48 20.31 -20.06
C GLY A 80 28.13 20.45 -18.58
N PHE A 81 28.27 21.66 -18.03
CA PHE A 81 27.92 21.94 -16.64
C PHE A 81 26.41 21.88 -16.40
N VAL A 82 25.58 22.43 -17.29
CA VAL A 82 24.12 22.35 -17.21
C VAL A 82 23.63 20.92 -17.42
N SER A 83 24.21 20.15 -18.35
CA SER A 83 23.91 18.73 -18.52
C SER A 83 24.33 17.91 -17.31
N PHE A 84 25.50 18.18 -16.71
CA PHE A 84 25.94 17.51 -15.49
C PHE A 84 25.05 17.89 -14.30
N TYR A 85 24.70 19.17 -14.13
CA TYR A 85 23.79 19.62 -13.06
C TYR A 85 22.36 19.10 -13.24
N THR A 86 21.87 18.97 -14.48
CA THR A 86 20.54 18.41 -14.77
C THR A 86 20.52 16.89 -14.65
N LEU A 87 21.61 16.18 -14.97
CA LEU A 87 21.75 14.74 -14.69
C LEU A 87 21.93 14.47 -13.19
N GLN A 88 22.63 15.33 -12.44
CA GLN A 88 22.81 15.17 -10.99
C GLN A 88 21.54 15.56 -10.21
N LYS A 89 20.67 16.41 -10.79
CA LYS A 89 19.31 16.68 -10.29
C LYS A 89 18.24 15.73 -10.83
N ARG A 90 18.59 14.75 -11.68
CA ARG A 90 17.77 13.54 -11.80
C ARG A 90 18.01 12.71 -10.54
N GLN A 91 17.43 13.18 -9.44
CA GLN A 91 16.85 12.23 -8.51
C GLN A 91 16.05 11.24 -9.37
N PRO A 92 16.17 9.92 -9.15
CA PRO A 92 15.23 9.00 -9.75
C PRO A 92 13.86 9.62 -9.45
N ALA A 93 13.07 9.85 -10.50
CA ALA A 93 11.69 10.20 -10.29
C ALA A 93 11.20 9.18 -9.27
N ASN A 94 10.86 9.65 -8.08
CA ASN A 94 10.33 8.83 -7.02
C ASN A 94 8.92 8.49 -7.49
N SER A 95 8.82 7.67 -8.54
CA SER A 95 7.65 6.92 -8.91
C SER A 95 7.51 5.90 -7.80
N GLN A 96 7.01 6.36 -6.65
CA GLN A 96 6.33 5.53 -5.68
C GLN A 96 5.03 5.01 -6.30
N GLU A 97 5.10 4.38 -7.47
CA GLU A 97 4.21 3.28 -7.78
C GLU A 97 4.70 2.11 -6.93
N SER A 98 4.45 2.21 -5.62
CA SER A 98 4.87 1.19 -4.65
C SER A 98 3.98 -0.04 -4.86
N GLY A 99 4.48 -0.94 -5.71
CA GLY A 99 3.99 -2.31 -5.84
C GLY A 99 4.53 -3.19 -4.72
N ILE A 100 3.97 -4.38 -4.63
CA ILE A 100 4.43 -5.47 -3.75
C ILE A 100 5.54 -6.21 -4.48
N GLU A 101 6.69 -6.38 -3.85
CA GLU A 101 7.85 -7.03 -4.46
C GLU A 101 7.81 -8.54 -4.23
N ILE A 102 8.15 -9.32 -5.26
CA ILE A 102 8.36 -10.76 -5.14
C ILE A 102 9.79 -11.00 -4.65
N SER A 103 9.95 -11.29 -3.36
CA SER A 103 11.27 -11.47 -2.77
C SER A 103 11.89 -12.82 -3.08
N LYS A 104 11.06 -13.87 -3.22
CA LYS A 104 11.54 -15.23 -3.52
C LYS A 104 10.48 -16.13 -4.13
N ILE A 105 10.89 -17.03 -5.02
CA ILE A 105 10.02 -18.05 -5.61
C ILE A 105 10.65 -19.44 -5.45
N PHE A 106 9.91 -20.38 -4.86
CA PHE A 106 10.21 -21.80 -5.01
C PHE A 106 9.16 -22.43 -5.93
N GLY A 107 9.59 -23.12 -6.99
CA GLY A 107 8.67 -23.72 -7.96
C GLY A 107 8.21 -22.70 -9.02
N LYS A 108 6.90 -22.55 -9.20
CA LYS A 108 6.29 -21.70 -10.23
C LYS A 108 5.21 -20.79 -9.63
N GLY A 109 5.35 -19.49 -9.89
CA GLY A 109 4.37 -18.45 -9.59
C GLY A 109 3.89 -17.78 -10.87
N TYR A 110 2.63 -17.36 -10.89
CA TYR A 110 2.00 -16.74 -12.04
C TYR A 110 1.20 -15.51 -11.64
N LEU A 111 1.15 -14.55 -12.54
CA LEU A 111 0.22 -13.44 -12.54
C LEU A 111 -0.94 -13.77 -13.48
N LEU A 112 -2.17 -13.73 -12.97
CA LEU A 112 -3.38 -13.88 -13.77
C LEU A 112 -3.73 -12.51 -14.38
N SER A 113 -3.59 -12.41 -15.71
CA SER A 113 -4.01 -11.21 -16.44
C SER A 113 -5.53 -11.19 -16.64
N ASN A 114 -6.10 -10.02 -16.98
CA ASN A 114 -7.53 -9.83 -17.27
C ASN A 114 -8.07 -10.77 -18.36
N GLU A 115 -7.20 -11.31 -19.22
CA GLU A 115 -7.53 -12.25 -20.30
C GLU A 115 -7.36 -13.72 -19.89
N GLU A 116 -7.34 -14.03 -18.58
CA GLU A 116 -7.08 -15.36 -17.99
C GLU A 116 -5.73 -15.98 -18.37
N LYS A 117 -4.86 -15.22 -19.05
CA LYS A 117 -3.53 -15.65 -19.41
C LYS A 117 -2.63 -15.63 -18.18
N LEU A 118 -1.99 -16.78 -17.92
CA LEU A 118 -0.98 -16.92 -16.88
C LEU A 118 0.36 -16.38 -17.38
N LEU A 119 0.84 -15.31 -16.76
CA LEU A 119 2.17 -14.76 -16.99
C LEU A 119 3.09 -15.30 -15.88
N SER A 120 4.24 -15.87 -16.24
CA SER A 120 5.19 -16.36 -15.24
C SER A 120 5.81 -15.19 -14.49
N LEU A 121 5.92 -15.33 -13.17
CA LEU A 121 6.55 -14.36 -12.29
C LEU A 121 8.01 -14.71 -12.05
N ASN A 122 8.85 -13.68 -11.87
CA ASN A 122 10.25 -13.83 -11.49
C ASN A 122 10.54 -13.12 -10.16
N GLU A 123 11.64 -13.53 -9.51
CA GLU A 123 12.15 -12.84 -8.32
C GLU A 123 12.55 -11.40 -8.65
N GLY A 124 12.26 -10.47 -7.74
CA GLY A 124 12.48 -9.03 -7.89
C GLY A 124 11.43 -8.30 -8.72
N GLU A 125 10.46 -9.01 -9.30
CA GLU A 125 9.32 -8.35 -9.98
C GLU A 125 8.38 -7.71 -8.96
N THR A 126 7.78 -6.59 -9.37
CA THR A 126 6.78 -5.89 -8.57
C THR A 126 5.38 -6.09 -9.15
N VAL A 127 4.43 -6.40 -8.27
CA VAL A 127 3.02 -6.53 -8.61
C VAL A 127 2.19 -5.40 -8.03
N GLY A 128 1.24 -4.92 -8.82
CA GLY A 128 0.43 -3.75 -8.54
C GLY A 128 -0.95 -4.09 -7.97
N LEU A 129 -1.69 -3.04 -7.62
CA LEU A 129 -3.06 -3.16 -7.17
C LEU A 129 -3.98 -3.72 -8.28
N GLY A 130 -4.94 -4.56 -7.89
CA GLY A 130 -5.89 -5.22 -8.78
C GLY A 130 -5.36 -6.49 -9.47
N GLN A 131 -4.11 -6.87 -9.21
CA GLN A 131 -3.50 -8.06 -9.78
C GLN A 131 -3.77 -9.31 -8.94
N ILE A 132 -3.83 -10.47 -9.62
CA ILE A 132 -4.08 -11.77 -8.97
C ILE A 132 -2.84 -12.65 -9.15
N LEU A 133 -2.27 -13.07 -8.04
CA LEU A 133 -1.14 -13.99 -7.98
C LEU A 133 -1.64 -15.41 -7.81
N ARG A 134 -0.95 -16.37 -8.44
CA ARG A 134 -1.25 -17.79 -8.34
C ARG A 134 0.02 -18.62 -8.18
N THR A 135 0.00 -19.59 -7.27
CA THR A 135 1.07 -20.58 -7.11
C THR A 135 0.64 -21.96 -7.61
N ASP A 136 1.58 -22.73 -8.14
CA ASP A 136 1.36 -24.14 -8.48
C ASP A 136 1.45 -25.05 -7.23
N LYS A 137 1.10 -26.33 -7.36
CA LYS A 137 0.93 -27.27 -6.22
C LYS A 137 2.12 -27.41 -5.29
N ASN A 138 3.34 -27.47 -5.85
CA ASN A 138 4.58 -27.60 -5.08
C ASN A 138 5.39 -26.30 -5.11
N SER A 139 4.70 -25.16 -5.09
CA SER A 139 5.33 -23.85 -5.19
C SER A 139 5.06 -23.00 -3.96
N GLN A 140 5.97 -22.07 -3.69
CA GLN A 140 5.82 -21.05 -2.67
C GLN A 140 6.28 -19.72 -3.23
N LEU A 141 5.53 -18.66 -2.92
CA LEU A 141 5.81 -17.31 -3.39
C LEU A 141 5.91 -16.39 -2.17
N PHE A 142 7.04 -15.71 -2.02
CA PHE A 142 7.29 -14.77 -0.93
C PHE A 142 7.15 -13.35 -1.46
N LEU A 143 6.37 -12.56 -0.74
CA LEU A 143 5.99 -11.21 -1.10
C LEU A 143 6.42 -10.26 0.01
N ASN A 144 7.14 -9.21 -0.36
CA ASN A 144 7.42 -8.06 0.49
C ASN A 144 6.38 -6.99 0.18
N VAL A 145 5.42 -6.81 1.09
CA VAL A 145 4.30 -5.87 0.90
C VAL A 145 4.75 -4.45 1.21
N SER A 146 5.41 -4.30 2.36
CA SER A 146 6.00 -3.05 2.80
C SER A 146 7.12 -3.36 3.82
N LYS A 147 7.80 -2.34 4.33
CA LYS A 147 8.85 -2.55 5.34
C LYS A 147 8.24 -3.16 6.60
N GLY A 148 8.72 -4.34 7.00
CA GLY A 148 8.18 -5.07 8.15
C GLY A 148 6.92 -5.88 7.85
N GLU A 149 6.47 -5.97 6.60
CA GLU A 149 5.25 -6.68 6.21
C GLU A 149 5.53 -7.66 5.06
N ALA A 150 5.37 -8.95 5.32
CA ALA A 150 5.57 -9.99 4.32
C ALA A 150 4.42 -11.00 4.31
N ILE A 151 4.18 -11.56 3.13
CA ILE A 151 3.23 -12.65 2.90
C ILE A 151 3.97 -13.79 2.20
N ALA A 152 3.83 -15.00 2.70
CA ALA A 152 4.24 -16.21 1.99
C ALA A 152 2.99 -16.96 1.51
N MET A 153 2.84 -17.11 0.21
CA MET A 153 1.80 -17.93 -0.40
C MET A 153 2.25 -19.38 -0.47
N GLU A 154 1.42 -20.28 0.05
CA GLU A 154 1.59 -21.73 -0.09
C GLU A 154 1.25 -22.19 -1.52
N GLY A 155 1.35 -23.50 -1.78
CA GLY A 155 0.99 -24.07 -3.07
C GLY A 155 -0.52 -24.06 -3.32
N GLU A 156 -0.91 -23.98 -4.60
CA GLU A 156 -2.31 -23.91 -5.02
C GLU A 156 -3.10 -22.70 -4.46
N THR A 157 -2.40 -21.60 -4.21
CA THR A 157 -2.95 -20.38 -3.64
C THR A 157 -3.25 -19.35 -4.72
N GLU A 158 -4.41 -18.71 -4.62
CA GLU A 158 -4.80 -17.55 -5.43
C GLU A 158 -5.07 -16.34 -4.53
N LEU A 159 -4.27 -15.29 -4.71
CA LEU A 159 -4.30 -14.08 -3.89
C LEU A 159 -4.46 -12.85 -4.79
N GLU A 160 -5.52 -12.09 -4.57
CA GLU A 160 -5.79 -10.83 -5.25
C GLU A 160 -5.37 -9.65 -4.37
N ILE A 161 -4.64 -8.68 -4.95
CA ILE A 161 -4.31 -7.42 -4.32
C ILE A 161 -5.44 -6.44 -4.64
N LEU A 162 -6.18 -5.95 -3.64
CA LEU A 162 -7.35 -5.12 -3.89
C LEU A 162 -6.95 -3.69 -4.27
N LYS A 163 -7.82 -2.99 -5.01
CA LYS A 163 -7.56 -1.62 -5.51
C LYS A 163 -7.71 -0.55 -4.42
N ASP A 164 -8.40 -0.91 -3.35
CA ASP A 164 -8.86 -0.03 -2.28
C ASP A 164 -7.70 0.35 -1.33
N SER A 165 -6.78 -0.59 -1.06
CA SER A 165 -5.60 -0.36 -0.23
C SER A 165 -4.52 -1.40 -0.56
N LYS A 166 -3.25 -1.04 -0.36
CA LYS A 166 -2.09 -1.95 -0.49
C LYS A 166 -2.05 -3.06 0.55
N GLN A 167 -2.77 -2.88 1.66
CA GLN A 167 -2.86 -3.86 2.75
C GLN A 167 -4.21 -4.58 2.76
N SER A 168 -4.96 -4.50 1.65
CA SER A 168 -6.22 -5.20 1.45
C SER A 168 -6.03 -6.30 0.41
N PHE A 169 -6.26 -7.55 0.83
CA PHE A 169 -6.06 -8.73 0.00
C PHE A 169 -7.33 -9.56 -0.06
N ARG A 170 -7.56 -10.27 -1.16
CA ARG A 170 -8.59 -11.30 -1.23
C ARG A 170 -7.96 -12.65 -1.49
N LEU A 171 -8.07 -13.54 -0.52
CA LEU A 171 -7.65 -14.94 -0.63
C LEU A 171 -8.82 -15.73 -1.21
N ARG A 172 -8.67 -16.21 -2.45
CA ARG A 172 -9.73 -16.98 -3.13
C ARG A 172 -9.66 -18.46 -2.78
N ARG A 173 -8.44 -19.00 -2.67
CA ARG A 173 -8.15 -20.39 -2.32
C ARG A 173 -6.71 -20.55 -1.87
N GLY A 174 -6.43 -21.65 -1.19
CA GLY A 174 -5.09 -22.04 -0.75
C GLY A 174 -4.72 -21.46 0.60
N GLY A 175 -3.43 -21.31 0.87
CA GLY A 175 -2.90 -20.87 2.15
C GLY A 175 -1.94 -19.69 2.02
N ILE A 176 -2.02 -18.77 2.98
CA ILE A 176 -1.04 -17.70 3.15
C ILE A 176 -0.57 -17.64 4.60
N LEU A 177 0.71 -17.36 4.77
CA LEU A 177 1.31 -16.97 6.04
C LEU A 177 1.63 -15.49 5.99
N VAL A 178 1.24 -14.75 7.02
CA VAL A 178 1.39 -13.31 7.07
C VAL A 178 2.22 -12.96 8.30
N HIS A 179 3.29 -12.21 8.09
CA HIS A 179 4.13 -11.66 9.15
C HIS A 179 4.12 -10.15 9.04
N LEU A 180 3.51 -9.51 10.04
CA LEU A 180 3.45 -8.06 10.18
C LEU A 180 4.18 -7.66 11.46
N HIS A 181 5.21 -6.83 11.31
CA HIS A 181 5.71 -6.06 12.43
C HIS A 181 4.61 -5.19 13.02
N LYS A 182 4.72 -4.88 14.32
CA LYS A 182 3.76 -4.02 15.00
C LYS A 182 3.78 -2.63 14.37
N ASN A 183 2.82 -2.37 13.50
CA ASN A 183 2.63 -1.06 12.94
C ASN A 183 2.11 -0.12 14.03
N LEU A 184 2.85 0.95 14.27
CA LEU A 184 2.50 1.93 15.29
C LEU A 184 1.28 2.75 14.86
N LYS A 185 1.11 2.95 13.55
CA LYS A 185 -0.01 3.66 12.92
C LYS A 185 -1.28 2.82 12.90
N LYS A 186 -2.44 3.46 12.71
CA LYS A 186 -3.76 2.85 12.55
C LYS A 186 -3.98 2.33 11.12
N GLU A 187 -2.96 1.73 10.53
CA GLU A 187 -3.12 1.10 9.22
C GLU A 187 -3.72 -0.29 9.44
N GLU A 188 -4.78 -0.58 8.69
CA GLU A 188 -5.54 -1.82 8.83
C GLU A 188 -5.14 -2.78 7.71
N PHE A 189 -4.60 -3.93 8.11
CA PHE A 189 -4.32 -5.02 7.21
C PHE A 189 -5.51 -5.97 7.18
N ARG A 190 -6.11 -6.15 6.00
CA ARG A 190 -7.36 -6.89 5.83
C ARG A 190 -7.22 -7.99 4.79
N ILE A 191 -7.68 -9.18 5.12
CA ILE A 191 -7.79 -10.30 4.18
C ILE A 191 -9.26 -10.68 4.06
N PHE A 192 -9.80 -10.55 2.86
CA PHE A 192 -11.12 -10.99 2.49
C PHE A 192 -11.07 -12.44 2.01
N THR A 193 -12.04 -13.23 2.43
CA THR A 193 -12.24 -14.63 2.05
C THR A 193 -13.68 -14.81 1.59
N THR A 194 -14.06 -16.01 1.16
CA THR A 194 -15.43 -16.27 0.70
C THR A 194 -16.45 -16.14 1.84
N VAL A 195 -16.06 -16.47 3.06
CA VAL A 195 -16.97 -16.54 4.22
C VAL A 195 -16.82 -15.39 5.21
N GLY A 196 -15.80 -14.53 5.05
CA GLY A 196 -15.57 -13.45 6.00
C GLY A 196 -14.34 -12.60 5.75
N THR A 197 -14.04 -11.74 6.70
CA THR A 197 -12.88 -10.84 6.71
C THR A 197 -12.01 -11.13 7.93
N VAL A 198 -10.70 -11.11 7.72
CA VAL A 198 -9.67 -11.22 8.76
C VAL A 198 -8.96 -9.87 8.85
N GLU A 199 -8.93 -9.28 10.03
CA GLU A 199 -8.34 -7.98 10.31
C GLU A 199 -7.29 -8.11 11.40
N VAL A 200 -6.12 -7.50 11.19
CA VAL A 200 -4.97 -7.71 12.06
C VAL A 200 -4.17 -6.44 12.30
N ARG A 201 -3.43 -6.44 13.42
CA ARG A 201 -2.45 -5.42 13.75
C ARG A 201 -1.22 -6.03 14.41
N GLY A 202 -0.11 -6.11 13.67
CA GLY A 202 1.18 -6.58 14.18
C GLY A 202 1.16 -8.02 14.67
N THR A 203 1.12 -8.97 13.73
CA THR A 203 0.82 -10.38 14.02
C THR A 203 1.60 -11.34 13.13
N LYS A 204 1.74 -12.58 13.60
CA LYS A 204 2.11 -13.74 12.79
C LYS A 204 0.96 -14.71 12.79
N PHE A 205 0.37 -14.96 11.62
CA PHE A 205 -0.81 -15.82 11.50
C PHE A 205 -0.92 -16.45 10.12
N GLU A 206 -1.63 -17.56 10.06
CA GLU A 206 -1.93 -18.29 8.83
C GLU A 206 -3.42 -18.18 8.53
N VAL A 207 -3.74 -17.98 7.25
CA VAL A 207 -5.10 -18.06 6.72
C VAL A 207 -5.12 -19.10 5.62
N ARG A 208 -6.01 -20.08 5.72
CA ARG A 208 -6.27 -21.06 4.67
C ARG A 208 -7.71 -20.99 4.23
N GLU A 209 -7.92 -20.87 2.93
CA GLU A 209 -9.22 -20.90 2.29
C GLU A 209 -9.33 -22.17 1.45
N LYS A 210 -10.37 -22.95 1.71
CA LYS A 210 -10.65 -24.16 0.94
C LYS A 210 -12.10 -24.19 0.49
N ASP A 211 -12.28 -24.41 -0.82
CA ASP A 211 -13.59 -24.45 -1.46
C ASP A 211 -14.52 -25.42 -0.74
N GLY A 212 -15.64 -24.92 -0.23
CA GLY A 212 -16.67 -25.70 0.46
C GLY A 212 -16.36 -26.09 1.92
N GLU A 213 -15.12 -25.95 2.40
CA GLU A 213 -14.74 -26.22 3.80
C GLU A 213 -14.60 -24.95 4.64
N GLY A 214 -14.61 -23.78 3.98
CA GLY A 214 -14.53 -22.46 4.63
C GLY A 214 -13.10 -22.00 4.88
N THR A 215 -12.96 -21.00 5.73
CA THR A 215 -11.68 -20.38 6.07
C THR A 215 -11.19 -20.88 7.42
N VAL A 216 -9.93 -21.28 7.51
CA VAL A 216 -9.24 -21.52 8.80
C VAL A 216 -8.23 -20.40 9.04
N VAL A 217 -8.29 -19.80 10.23
CA VAL A 217 -7.32 -18.81 10.70
C VAL A 217 -6.62 -19.35 11.94
N ALA A 218 -5.29 -19.34 11.96
CA ALA A 218 -4.47 -19.81 13.08
C ALA A 218 -3.45 -18.73 13.48
N VAL A 219 -3.37 -18.41 14.77
CA VAL A 219 -2.56 -17.29 15.27
C VAL A 219 -1.34 -17.81 16.01
N LEU A 220 -0.16 -17.38 15.56
CA LEU A 220 1.11 -17.67 16.23
C LEU A 220 1.47 -16.56 17.23
N GLU A 221 1.42 -15.29 16.80
CA GLU A 221 1.76 -14.13 17.61
C GLU A 221 0.80 -12.97 17.35
N GLY A 222 0.53 -12.19 18.40
CA GLY A 222 -0.38 -11.03 18.34
C GLY A 222 -1.86 -11.43 18.41
N ARG A 223 -2.75 -10.58 17.88
CA ARG A 223 -4.21 -10.79 17.93
C ARG A 223 -4.84 -10.58 16.56
N VAL A 224 -5.75 -11.48 16.21
CA VAL A 224 -6.44 -11.46 14.92
C VAL A 224 -7.93 -11.35 15.14
N ALA A 225 -8.57 -10.36 14.52
CA ALA A 225 -10.00 -10.23 14.48
C ALA A 225 -10.55 -10.92 13.23
N THR A 226 -11.63 -11.68 13.38
CA THR A 226 -12.32 -12.35 12.27
C THR A 226 -13.79 -12.02 12.32
N LYS A 227 -14.37 -11.67 11.17
CA LYS A 227 -15.79 -11.32 11.04
C LYS A 227 -16.40 -12.10 9.89
N GLY A 228 -17.53 -12.74 10.15
CA GLY A 228 -18.30 -13.47 9.14
C GLY A 228 -19.02 -12.52 8.20
N LEU A 229 -19.29 -12.98 6.98
CA LEU A 229 -20.00 -12.18 5.98
C LEU A 229 -21.50 -12.04 6.30
N HIS A 230 -22.08 -13.03 6.98
CA HIS A 230 -23.51 -13.07 7.28
C HIS A 230 -23.82 -12.48 8.66
N GLU A 231 -24.90 -11.72 8.75
CA GLU A 231 -25.36 -11.05 9.98
C GLU A 231 -25.77 -12.04 11.09
N SER A 232 -26.02 -13.30 10.73
CA SER A 232 -26.26 -14.41 11.66
C SER A 232 -25.00 -14.95 12.33
N ASP A 233 -23.83 -14.63 11.81
CA ASP A 233 -22.56 -15.00 12.43
C ASP A 233 -22.35 -14.13 13.68
N ARG A 234 -21.87 -14.73 14.78
CA ARG A 234 -21.87 -14.17 16.14
C ARG A 234 -20.95 -12.96 16.36
N GLY A 235 -21.04 -11.94 15.52
CA GLY A 235 -20.21 -10.74 15.57
C GLY A 235 -18.73 -11.00 15.28
N GLU A 236 -17.92 -9.99 15.55
CA GLU A 236 -16.46 -10.03 15.48
C GLU A 236 -15.90 -11.00 16.54
N GLN A 237 -14.98 -11.87 16.13
CA GLN A 237 -14.29 -12.83 16.99
C GLN A 237 -12.80 -12.49 17.04
N VAL A 238 -12.25 -12.33 18.24
CA VAL A 238 -10.82 -12.06 18.43
C VAL A 238 -10.11 -13.33 18.88
N LEU A 239 -9.03 -13.65 18.17
CA LEU A 239 -8.14 -14.77 18.43
C LEU A 239 -6.85 -14.30 19.11
N GLU A 240 -6.43 -15.06 20.10
CA GLU A 240 -5.16 -14.90 20.82
C GLU A 240 -4.11 -15.89 20.30
N PRO A 241 -2.82 -15.69 20.63
CA PRO A 241 -1.75 -16.61 20.26
C PRO A 241 -2.07 -18.06 20.67
N GLY A 242 -1.81 -19.02 19.78
CA GLY A 242 -2.11 -20.43 20.02
C GLY A 242 -3.56 -20.82 19.74
N GLN A 243 -4.42 -19.91 19.29
CA GLN A 243 -5.80 -20.21 18.93
C GLN A 243 -5.98 -20.38 17.42
N LYS A 244 -7.01 -21.16 17.04
CA LYS A 244 -7.50 -21.26 15.68
C LYS A 244 -9.02 -21.17 15.61
N ILE A 245 -9.53 -20.67 14.50
CA ILE A 245 -10.96 -20.64 14.19
C ILE A 245 -11.18 -21.19 12.78
N ARG A 246 -12.27 -21.95 12.62
CA ARG A 246 -12.84 -22.25 11.32
C ARG A 246 -14.10 -21.42 11.14
N MET A 247 -14.13 -20.63 10.07
CA MET A 247 -15.26 -19.84 9.62
C MET A 247 -15.97 -20.61 8.51
N GLU A 248 -17.28 -20.80 8.66
CA GLU A 248 -18.15 -21.44 7.68
C GLU A 248 -19.45 -20.62 7.56
N SER A 249 -20.24 -20.85 6.52
CA SER A 249 -21.56 -20.18 6.35
C SER A 249 -22.55 -20.45 7.48
N LYS A 250 -22.32 -21.47 8.31
CA LYS A 250 -23.15 -21.82 9.48
C LYS A 250 -22.64 -21.20 10.78
N GLY A 251 -21.50 -20.50 10.75
CA GLY A 251 -20.89 -19.83 11.89
C GLY A 251 -19.44 -20.25 12.16
N PHE A 252 -19.02 -20.09 13.41
CA PHE A 252 -17.62 -20.24 13.82
C PHE A 252 -17.37 -21.46 14.70
N GLN A 253 -16.27 -22.14 14.47
CA GLN A 253 -15.74 -23.20 15.34
C GLN A 253 -14.35 -22.80 15.86
N ARG A 254 -14.26 -22.47 17.15
CA ARG A 254 -12.99 -22.11 17.81
C ARG A 254 -12.36 -23.32 18.46
N SER A 255 -11.04 -23.37 18.42
CA SER A 255 -10.24 -24.37 19.14
C SER A 255 -8.82 -23.84 19.41
N PHE A 256 -8.05 -24.57 20.21
CA PHE A 256 -6.63 -24.29 20.39
C PHE A 256 -5.81 -25.09 19.39
N LEU A 257 -4.65 -24.55 19.00
CA LEU A 257 -3.63 -25.28 18.27
C LEU A 257 -3.05 -26.35 19.19
N THR A 258 -2.94 -27.57 18.67
CA THR A 258 -2.19 -28.64 19.35
C THR A 258 -0.70 -28.32 19.35
N SER A 259 0.09 -28.98 20.22
CA SER A 259 1.54 -28.78 20.25
C SER A 259 2.23 -29.09 18.93
N SER A 260 1.72 -30.07 18.16
CA SER A 260 2.21 -30.37 16.81
C SER A 260 1.90 -29.23 15.85
N GLU A 261 0.66 -28.77 15.80
CA GLU A 261 0.25 -27.67 14.91
C GLU A 261 1.01 -26.37 15.22
N LEU A 262 1.26 -26.08 16.50
CA LEU A 262 2.06 -24.93 16.92
C LEU A 262 3.53 -25.06 16.50
N GLY A 263 4.09 -26.28 16.57
CA GLY A 263 5.45 -26.58 16.10
C GLY A 263 5.58 -26.39 14.59
N ASP A 264 4.62 -26.92 13.83
CA ASP A 264 4.57 -26.78 12.37
C ASP A 264 4.43 -25.32 11.95
N LEU A 265 3.52 -24.57 12.59
CA LEU A 265 3.32 -23.16 12.32
C LEU A 265 4.59 -22.35 12.59
N ASN A 266 5.24 -22.57 13.74
CA ASN A 266 6.54 -21.96 14.05
C ASN A 266 7.60 -22.25 12.99
N GLN A 267 7.68 -23.50 12.51
CA GLN A 267 8.65 -23.88 11.48
C GLN A 267 8.39 -23.16 10.16
N LYS A 268 7.14 -23.03 9.73
CA LYS A 268 6.81 -22.29 8.50
C LYS A 268 7.24 -20.82 8.58
N PHE A 269 7.03 -20.17 9.72
CA PHE A 269 7.41 -18.76 9.92
C PHE A 269 8.93 -18.52 9.93
N LYS A 270 9.77 -19.52 10.25
CA LYS A 270 11.23 -19.39 10.16
C LYS A 270 11.74 -19.15 8.73
N GLY A 271 10.97 -19.56 7.72
CA GLY A 271 11.31 -19.37 6.31
C GLY A 271 10.94 -17.99 5.75
N ILE A 272 10.12 -17.22 6.46
CA ILE A 272 9.65 -15.91 6.01
C ILE A 272 10.66 -14.85 6.43
N GLN A 273 11.36 -14.28 5.46
CA GLN A 273 12.22 -13.12 5.69
C GLN A 273 11.38 -11.86 5.68
N VAL A 274 11.55 -11.03 6.70
CA VAL A 274 10.88 -9.74 6.81
C VAL A 274 11.95 -8.69 7.04
N ASP A 275 11.89 -7.63 6.24
CA ASP A 275 12.78 -6.50 6.40
C ASP A 275 12.59 -5.89 7.78
N GLU A 276 13.66 -5.82 8.56
CA GLU A 276 13.63 -5.10 9.82
C GLU A 276 13.32 -3.62 9.56
N ILE A 277 12.38 -3.07 10.33
CA ILE A 277 12.13 -1.63 10.29
C ILE A 277 13.29 -0.98 11.06
N PRO A 278 14.17 -0.20 10.40
CA PRO A 278 15.32 0.38 11.08
C PRO A 278 14.84 1.31 12.19
N ARG A 279 15.19 0.94 13.42
CA ARG A 279 14.92 1.72 14.62
C ARG A 279 15.87 2.91 14.67
N ASN A 280 15.31 4.12 14.67
CA ASN A 280 16.08 5.29 15.00
C ASN A 280 15.98 5.58 16.49
N THR A 281 16.85 4.95 17.28
CA THR A 281 16.89 5.09 18.75
C THR A 281 17.26 6.51 19.19
N GLU A 282 17.89 7.29 18.32
CA GLU A 282 18.31 8.68 18.57
C GLU A 282 17.27 9.71 18.09
N LYS A 283 16.12 9.26 17.56
CA LYS A 283 15.07 10.16 17.10
C LYS A 283 14.52 10.94 18.29
N SER A 284 14.58 12.26 18.19
CA SER A 284 13.93 13.20 19.10
C SER A 284 12.69 13.83 18.47
N PHE A 285 11.79 14.32 19.31
CA PHE A 285 10.57 15.02 18.95
C PHE A 285 10.51 16.32 19.74
N ASP A 286 10.13 17.42 19.08
CA ASP A 286 10.11 18.74 19.71
C ASP A 286 9.01 18.85 20.79
N ASN A 287 7.90 18.15 20.59
CA ASN A 287 6.74 18.18 21.47
C ASN A 287 5.95 16.85 21.43
N LYS A 288 4.98 16.72 22.34
CA LYS A 288 4.13 15.52 22.46
C LYS A 288 3.21 15.34 21.25
N GLU A 289 2.79 16.44 20.62
CA GLU A 289 1.92 16.43 19.45
C GLU A 289 2.61 15.82 18.23
N ASP A 290 3.90 16.07 18.05
CA ASP A 290 4.71 15.50 16.97
C ASP A 290 4.92 14.00 17.17
N LEU A 291 5.20 13.60 18.42
CA LEU A 291 5.32 12.19 18.79
C LEU A 291 3.98 11.45 18.58
N TYR A 292 2.87 12.06 18.98
CA TYR A 292 1.53 11.51 18.75
C TYR A 292 1.16 11.51 17.26
N ARG A 293 1.55 12.50 16.47
CA ARG A 293 1.27 12.51 15.02
C ARG A 293 1.98 11.36 14.31
N GLU A 294 3.20 11.03 14.74
CA GLU A 294 3.97 9.93 14.16
C GLU A 294 3.41 8.56 14.53
N TYR A 295 3.12 8.35 15.82
CA TYR A 295 2.80 7.02 16.35
C TYR A 295 1.33 6.81 16.73
N GLN A 296 0.53 7.88 16.74
CA GLN A 296 -0.92 7.88 16.98
C GLN A 296 -1.39 7.26 18.30
N ARG A 297 -0.47 7.15 19.27
CA ARG A 297 -0.68 6.61 20.61
C ARG A 297 0.23 7.33 21.60
N PHE A 298 -0.10 7.28 22.88
CA PHE A 298 0.76 7.80 23.93
C PHE A 298 0.52 7.05 25.24
N GLU A 299 1.58 6.59 25.88
CA GLU A 299 1.52 5.80 27.11
C GLU A 299 2.34 6.43 28.25
N LYS A 300 1.92 6.14 29.47
CA LYS A 300 2.69 6.34 30.70
C LYS A 300 3.05 4.97 31.27
N VAL A 301 4.34 4.68 31.36
CA VAL A 301 4.89 3.47 31.96
C VAL A 301 5.29 3.79 33.39
N VAL A 302 4.74 3.09 34.37
CA VAL A 302 5.07 3.25 35.80
C VAL A 302 5.88 2.04 36.25
N LEU A 303 7.01 2.29 36.90
CA LEU A 303 7.91 1.27 37.41
C LEU A 303 7.56 0.89 38.85
N ALA A 304 8.00 -0.31 39.27
CA ALA A 304 7.89 -0.77 40.66
C ALA A 304 8.62 0.12 41.67
N SER A 305 9.59 0.93 41.20
CA SER A 305 10.28 1.95 42.00
C SER A 305 9.42 3.20 42.27
N GLY A 306 8.28 3.35 41.59
CA GLY A 306 7.45 4.56 41.60
C GLY A 306 7.84 5.61 40.55
N GLU A 307 8.95 5.42 39.82
CA GLU A 307 9.31 6.26 38.68
C GLU A 307 8.34 6.04 37.52
N SER A 308 8.10 7.08 36.71
CA SER A 308 7.25 6.94 35.51
C SER A 308 7.83 7.65 34.31
N TYR A 309 7.70 7.03 33.15
CA TYR A 309 8.10 7.57 31.86
C TYR A 309 6.90 7.73 30.95
N GLU A 310 6.87 8.83 30.20
CA GLU A 310 5.86 9.07 29.17
C GLU A 310 6.48 8.98 27.79
N GLY A 311 5.78 8.31 26.87
CA GLY A 311 6.29 8.07 25.52
C GLY A 311 5.39 7.16 24.72
N VAL A 312 5.99 6.53 23.70
CA VAL A 312 5.34 5.54 22.86
C VAL A 312 6.05 4.21 23.01
N ILE A 313 5.33 3.16 23.38
CA ILE A 313 5.90 1.81 23.39
C ILE A 313 6.08 1.36 21.93
N VAL A 314 7.33 1.42 21.47
CA VAL A 314 7.72 1.15 20.08
C VAL A 314 7.97 -0.33 19.83
N ASP A 315 8.38 -1.07 20.87
CA ASP A 315 8.50 -2.53 20.82
C ASP A 315 8.60 -3.12 22.24
N MET A 316 8.51 -4.45 22.33
CA MET A 316 8.70 -5.19 23.57
C MET A 316 9.16 -6.62 23.27
N ASP A 317 10.26 -7.02 23.89
CA ASP A 317 10.76 -8.40 23.89
C ASP A 317 10.49 -9.10 25.24
N GLU A 318 11.01 -10.32 25.43
CA GLU A 318 10.82 -11.07 26.67
C GLU A 318 11.40 -10.38 27.91
N LYS A 319 12.47 -9.59 27.73
CA LYS A 319 13.26 -8.97 28.80
C LYS A 319 13.01 -7.48 28.93
N PHE A 320 12.68 -6.79 27.85
CA PHE A 320 12.67 -5.33 27.78
C PHE A 320 11.46 -4.77 27.03
N MET A 321 11.01 -3.62 27.51
CA MET A 321 10.10 -2.72 26.83
C MET A 321 10.92 -1.54 26.29
N TYR A 322 10.67 -1.16 25.04
CA TYR A 322 11.35 -0.04 24.39
C TYR A 322 10.36 1.11 24.25
N LEU A 323 10.67 2.25 24.86
CA LEU A 323 9.80 3.41 24.95
C LEU A 323 10.45 4.60 24.25
N GLN A 324 9.83 5.08 23.17
CA GLN A 324 10.23 6.31 22.52
C GLN A 324 9.71 7.51 23.30
N THR A 325 10.63 8.26 23.92
CA THR A 325 10.34 9.53 24.60
C THR A 325 10.47 10.71 23.63
N LEU A 326 10.32 11.94 24.12
CA LEU A 326 10.63 13.14 23.34
C LEU A 326 12.11 13.26 22.97
N LYS A 327 13.02 12.70 23.77
CA LYS A 327 14.46 12.83 23.54
C LYS A 327 15.02 11.69 22.70
N ASN A 328 14.66 10.47 23.06
CA ASN A 328 15.23 9.26 22.51
C ASN A 328 14.41 8.03 22.93
N GLU A 329 14.73 6.89 22.33
CA GLU A 329 14.26 5.60 22.80
C GLU A 329 15.00 5.21 24.09
N ILE A 330 14.24 4.79 25.11
CA ILE A 330 14.77 4.22 26.34
C ILE A 330 14.37 2.74 26.45
N LYS A 331 15.25 1.96 27.06
CA LYS A 331 15.08 0.52 27.26
C LYS A 331 14.77 0.24 28.73
N ILE A 332 13.60 -0.30 29.00
CA ILE A 332 13.06 -0.53 30.34
C ILE A 332 13.00 -2.05 30.58
N PRO A 333 13.65 -2.59 31.62
CA PRO A 333 13.49 -3.99 32.01
C PRO A 333 12.02 -4.31 32.34
N ARG A 334 11.49 -5.38 31.77
CA ARG A 334 10.06 -5.71 31.83
C ARG A 334 9.61 -6.11 33.24
N ASP A 335 10.50 -6.73 34.02
CA ASP A 335 10.30 -7.09 35.41
C ASP A 335 10.18 -5.88 36.35
N LEU A 336 10.63 -4.70 35.91
CA LEU A 336 10.47 -3.45 36.65
C LEU A 336 9.18 -2.70 36.30
N VAL A 337 8.45 -3.09 35.26
CA VAL A 337 7.21 -2.40 34.85
C VAL A 337 6.07 -2.86 35.75
N LEU A 338 5.48 -1.91 36.48
CA LEU A 338 4.33 -2.15 37.34
C LEU A 338 3.01 -2.02 36.56
N GLU A 339 2.86 -0.93 35.82
CA GLU A 339 1.66 -0.65 35.04
C GLU A 339 1.97 0.18 33.79
N VAL A 340 1.12 0.03 32.78
CA VAL A 340 1.13 0.84 31.55
C VAL A 340 -0.24 1.46 31.39
N ILE A 341 -0.28 2.79 31.36
CA ILE A 341 -1.50 3.58 31.23
C ILE A 341 -1.52 4.22 29.85
N GLN A 342 -2.54 3.92 29.04
CA GLN A 342 -2.75 4.62 27.79
C GLN A 342 -3.31 6.02 28.08
N LEU A 343 -2.56 7.05 27.69
CA LEU A 343 -2.95 8.45 27.85
C LEU A 343 -3.74 8.97 26.65
N ARG A 344 -3.48 8.45 25.45
CA ARG A 344 -4.14 8.87 24.21
C ARG A 344 -4.22 7.78 23.14
#